data_AF-A0A418KQK2-F1
#
_entry.id   AF-A0A418KQK2-F1
#
_cell.length_a   1.000
_cell.length_b   1.000
_cell.length_c   1.000
_cell.angle_alpha   90.00
_cell.angle_beta   90.00
_cell.angle_gamma   90.00
#
_symmetry.space_group_name_H-M   'P 1'
#
loop_
_entity.id
_entity.type
_entity.pdbx_description
1 polymer ?
#
loop_
_entity_poly.entity_id
_entity_poly.type
_entity_poly.pdbx_seq_one_letter_code
_entity_poly.pdbx_strand_id
1 'polypeptide(L)'
;MIGRHATPAVHCHAEVGEGPVYDTVTDTLYWVDIPAGHLWRWSRADRSMDYLSVGEPLGSVALIEGGGFLLATRRGVVVLPSWTDLPRLWQPVEPDLATQFNDGKCDHRGRFVAGTAAHDPRFTGALYRVDHDGTTEQLFNGVGMPGETAETMHDCVDGLLALDATVVGFTLGIRAFPYSPLGRDLAARSGGTRAVPGVQSNTATAPILLSRLDQCHSRVEYERQFMFDPMGGFRPVYYFSPALPEGGTARPGDRWLTSLELLWEWVPPHDRPRVMLPTAPGLSPEDNNYADNPFLLRLTELGYTGAYWSHWPLRAEIMGGTVPA
;
A
#
# COMPACT_ATOMS: atom_id res chain seq x y z
N MET A 1 7.49 -30.53 14.02
CA MET A 1 6.03 -30.73 13.87
C MET A 1 5.33 -29.40 14.13
N ILE A 2 4.98 -28.64 13.09
CA ILE A 2 4.16 -27.42 13.22
C ILE A 2 2.70 -27.87 13.15
N GLY A 3 2.21 -28.43 14.26
CA GLY A 3 0.85 -28.95 14.40
C GLY A 3 -0.10 -27.95 15.04
N ARG A 4 -0.05 -26.68 14.63
CA ARG A 4 -1.07 -25.69 15.02
C ARG A 4 -1.92 -25.40 13.80
N HIS A 5 -3.10 -26.00 13.75
CA HIS A 5 -4.15 -25.56 12.83
C HIS A 5 -4.58 -24.17 13.26
N ALA A 6 -4.31 -23.16 12.43
CA ALA A 6 -4.92 -21.85 12.60
C ALA A 6 -6.44 -22.03 12.43
N THR A 7 -7.21 -21.55 13.40
CA THR A 7 -8.67 -21.48 13.29
C THR A 7 -9.05 -20.01 13.09
N PRO A 8 -10.00 -19.69 12.19
CA PRO A 8 -10.48 -18.32 12.04
C PRO A 8 -10.97 -17.78 13.38
N ALA A 9 -10.45 -16.61 13.80
CA ALA A 9 -10.90 -15.95 15.01
C ALA A 9 -12.28 -15.30 14.82
N VAL A 10 -12.55 -14.81 13.60
CA VAL A 10 -13.79 -14.13 13.22
C VAL A 10 -14.20 -14.49 11.79
N HIS A 11 -15.50 -14.43 11.53
CA HIS A 11 -16.08 -14.46 10.19
C HIS A 11 -16.77 -13.12 9.94
N CYS A 12 -16.03 -12.14 9.44
CA CYS A 12 -16.61 -10.89 8.96
C CYS A 12 -16.83 -10.98 7.43
N HIS A 13 -17.98 -10.52 6.97
CA HIS A 13 -18.32 -10.47 5.54
C HIS A 13 -17.97 -9.09 4.96
N ALA A 14 -16.83 -8.54 5.35
CA ALA A 14 -16.36 -7.27 4.82
C ALA A 14 -16.06 -7.40 3.32
N GLU A 15 -16.40 -6.38 2.54
CA GLU A 15 -16.05 -6.35 1.11
C GLU A 15 -14.54 -6.19 0.95
N VAL A 16 -13.95 -5.23 1.67
CA VAL A 16 -12.50 -5.01 1.75
C VAL A 16 -12.11 -4.68 3.19
N GLY A 17 -11.85 -5.74 3.97
CA GLY A 17 -11.38 -5.63 5.35
C GLY A 17 -9.91 -5.22 5.42
N GLU A 18 -9.62 -4.02 5.92
CA GLU A 18 -8.27 -3.43 5.92
C GLU A 18 -7.99 -2.62 7.20
N GLY A 19 -6.74 -2.15 7.35
CA GLY A 19 -6.34 -1.21 8.39
C GLY A 19 -6.53 -1.71 9.84
N PRO A 20 -6.08 -2.92 10.20
CA PRO A 20 -6.27 -3.43 11.56
C PRO A 20 -5.50 -2.60 12.60
N VAL A 21 -6.19 -2.26 13.70
CA VAL A 21 -5.63 -1.59 14.87
C VAL A 21 -6.06 -2.35 16.12
N TYR A 22 -5.09 -2.72 16.96
CA TYR A 22 -5.36 -3.42 18.20
C TYR A 22 -5.24 -2.48 19.39
N ASP A 23 -6.31 -2.35 20.17
CA ASP A 23 -6.30 -1.66 21.44
C ASP A 23 -5.98 -2.66 22.55
N THR A 24 -4.78 -2.54 23.14
CA THR A 24 -4.33 -3.40 24.24
C THR A 24 -5.02 -3.08 25.56
N VAL A 25 -5.61 -1.89 25.73
CA VAL A 25 -6.32 -1.50 26.94
C VAL A 25 -7.69 -2.19 27.01
N THR A 26 -8.40 -2.22 25.88
CA THR A 26 -9.73 -2.85 25.78
C THR A 26 -9.70 -4.27 25.22
N ASP A 27 -8.51 -4.80 24.92
CA ASP A 27 -8.31 -6.12 24.30
C ASP A 27 -9.17 -6.32 23.04
N THR A 28 -9.21 -5.28 22.20
CA THR A 28 -10.13 -5.18 21.06
C THR A 28 -9.38 -4.89 19.76
N LEU A 29 -9.68 -5.67 18.72
CA LEU A 29 -9.22 -5.43 17.35
C LEU A 29 -10.25 -4.59 16.61
N TYR A 30 -9.83 -3.50 15.99
CA TYR A 30 -10.62 -2.67 15.08
C TYR A 30 -10.08 -2.79 13.66
N TRP A 31 -10.96 -2.70 12.67
CA TRP A 31 -10.58 -2.64 11.24
C TRP A 31 -11.72 -2.00 10.45
N VAL A 32 -11.46 -1.65 9.20
CA VAL A 32 -12.45 -0.99 8.34
C VAL A 32 -12.93 -1.92 7.23
N ASP A 33 -14.14 -1.69 6.74
CA ASP A 33 -14.63 -2.19 5.46
C ASP A 33 -14.76 -1.01 4.49
N ILE A 34 -13.78 -0.84 3.61
CA ILE A 34 -13.57 0.42 2.90
C ILE A 34 -14.78 0.84 2.06
N PRO A 35 -15.32 -0.02 1.14
CA PRO A 35 -16.44 0.38 0.29
C PRO A 35 -17.73 0.58 1.07
N ALA A 36 -17.99 -0.30 2.05
CA ALA A 36 -19.23 -0.29 2.82
C ALA A 36 -19.26 0.80 3.91
N GLY A 37 -18.10 1.36 4.27
CA GLY A 37 -18.00 2.39 5.29
C GLY A 37 -18.27 1.86 6.70
N HIS A 38 -17.87 0.63 6.98
CA HIS A 38 -18.03 0.03 8.31
C HIS A 38 -16.76 0.14 9.13
N LEU A 39 -16.89 0.55 10.39
CA LEU A 39 -15.87 0.34 11.42
C LEU A 39 -16.25 -0.93 12.18
N TRP A 40 -15.44 -1.96 12.03
CA TRP A 40 -15.61 -3.23 12.73
C TRP A 40 -14.81 -3.26 14.02
N ARG A 41 -15.30 -4.03 14.99
CA ARG A 41 -14.54 -4.42 16.17
C ARG A 41 -14.73 -5.89 16.51
N TRP A 42 -13.71 -6.48 17.12
CA TRP A 42 -13.76 -7.78 17.75
C TRP A 42 -13.07 -7.72 19.11
N SER A 43 -13.82 -8.04 20.17
CA SER A 43 -13.24 -8.13 21.51
C SER A 43 -12.70 -9.53 21.72
N ARG A 44 -11.44 -9.63 22.10
CA ARG A 44 -10.81 -10.91 22.42
C ARG A 44 -11.31 -11.46 23.77
N ALA A 45 -11.70 -10.59 24.69
CA ALA A 45 -12.13 -10.96 26.04
C ALA A 45 -13.41 -11.81 26.03
N ASP A 46 -14.42 -11.42 25.26
CA ASP A 46 -15.72 -12.10 25.18
C ASP A 46 -16.00 -12.74 23.81
N ARG A 47 -15.09 -12.57 22.84
CA ARG A 47 -15.20 -13.05 21.45
C ARG A 47 -16.39 -12.47 20.69
N SER A 48 -16.94 -11.34 21.13
CA SER A 48 -17.98 -10.62 20.42
C SER A 48 -17.42 -9.86 19.22
N MET A 49 -18.25 -9.71 18.18
CA MET A 49 -17.94 -8.93 16.99
C MET A 49 -19.13 -8.04 16.68
N ASP A 50 -18.85 -6.81 16.31
CA ASP A 50 -19.85 -5.79 16.01
C ASP A 50 -19.28 -4.80 14.99
N TYR A 51 -20.15 -4.03 14.35
CA TYR A 51 -19.74 -2.93 13.49
C TYR A 51 -20.71 -1.78 13.57
N LEU A 52 -20.21 -0.59 13.28
CA LEU A 52 -21.04 0.59 13.02
C LEU A 52 -20.86 1.06 11.58
N SER A 53 -21.90 1.65 11.03
CA SER A 53 -21.85 2.30 9.71
C SER A 53 -21.53 3.77 9.86
N VAL A 54 -20.45 4.21 9.20
CA VAL A 54 -20.05 5.62 9.12
C VAL A 54 -20.88 6.37 8.06
N GLY A 55 -21.48 5.63 7.12
CA GLY A 55 -22.36 6.16 6.07
C GLY A 55 -21.65 6.64 4.81
N GLU A 56 -20.33 6.46 4.73
CA GLU A 56 -19.49 6.77 3.57
C GLU A 56 -18.23 5.90 3.57
N PRO A 57 -17.51 5.78 2.44
CA PRO A 57 -16.28 5.00 2.40
C PRO A 57 -15.28 5.40 3.50
N LEU A 58 -14.74 4.40 4.19
CA LEU A 58 -13.88 4.53 5.36
C LEU A 58 -12.54 3.86 5.08
N GLY A 59 -11.49 4.65 4.79
CA GLY A 59 -10.19 4.14 4.39
C GLY A 59 -9.37 3.57 5.55
N SER A 60 -9.38 4.23 6.71
CA SER A 60 -8.58 3.83 7.87
C SER A 60 -9.13 4.36 9.19
N VAL A 61 -8.67 3.78 10.29
CA VAL A 61 -9.00 4.14 11.66
C VAL A 61 -7.74 4.28 12.50
N ALA A 62 -7.72 5.25 13.41
CA ALA A 62 -6.74 5.36 14.48
C ALA A 62 -7.44 5.58 15.83
N LEU A 63 -6.82 5.09 16.92
CA LEU A 63 -7.32 5.30 18.28
C LEU A 63 -6.90 6.69 18.79
N ILE A 64 -7.79 7.35 19.52
CA ILE A 64 -7.49 8.61 20.20
C ILE A 64 -7.13 8.31 21.66
N GLU A 65 -6.04 8.89 22.16
CA GLU A 65 -5.67 8.79 23.57
C GLU A 65 -6.78 9.37 24.46
N GLY A 66 -7.20 8.63 25.48
CA GLY A 66 -8.35 9.00 26.31
C GLY A 66 -9.72 8.56 25.75
N GLY A 67 -9.75 7.99 24.55
CA GLY A 67 -10.93 7.34 23.97
C GLY A 67 -11.41 7.99 22.67
N GLY A 68 -12.12 7.19 21.87
CA GLY A 68 -12.63 7.59 20.56
C GLY A 68 -11.71 7.20 19.41
N PHE A 69 -12.10 7.62 18.20
CA PHE A 69 -11.47 7.22 16.95
C PHE A 69 -11.30 8.41 16.00
N LEU A 70 -10.15 8.46 15.33
CA LEU A 70 -9.96 9.22 14.10
C LEU A 70 -10.26 8.31 12.92
N LEU A 71 -11.09 8.79 12.00
CA LEU A 71 -11.59 8.06 10.85
C LEU A 71 -11.21 8.82 9.58
N ALA A 72 -10.52 8.15 8.66
CA ALA A 72 -10.21 8.71 7.35
C ALA A 72 -11.35 8.35 6.38
N THR A 73 -12.21 9.32 6.08
CA THR A 73 -13.44 9.12 5.29
C THR A 73 -13.34 9.77 3.92
N ARG A 74 -14.27 9.49 3.01
CA ARG A 74 -14.34 10.17 1.70
C ARG A 74 -14.24 11.71 1.81
N ARG A 75 -14.91 12.32 2.79
CA ARG A 75 -15.02 13.79 2.90
C ARG A 75 -13.91 14.44 3.73
N GLY A 76 -13.02 13.66 4.34
CA GLY A 76 -11.98 14.16 5.23
C GLY A 76 -11.78 13.33 6.49
N VAL A 77 -11.15 13.93 7.49
CA VAL A 77 -10.92 13.32 8.81
C VAL A 77 -12.10 13.57 9.73
N VAL A 78 -12.64 12.50 10.28
CA VAL A 78 -13.81 12.47 11.15
C VAL A 78 -13.39 11.98 12.53
N VAL A 79 -13.93 12.60 13.57
CA VAL A 79 -13.80 12.13 14.96
C VAL A 79 -15.08 11.40 15.34
N LEU A 80 -14.92 10.19 15.85
CA LEU A 80 -15.97 9.43 16.53
C LEU A 80 -15.63 9.40 18.03
N PRO A 81 -16.30 10.22 18.87
CA PRO A 81 -15.91 10.34 20.29
C PRO A 81 -16.02 9.04 21.09
N SER A 82 -16.98 8.18 20.75
CA SER A 82 -17.13 6.83 21.30
C SER A 82 -17.91 5.94 20.33
N TRP A 83 -17.93 4.63 20.59
CA TRP A 83 -18.67 3.66 19.75
C TRP A 83 -20.17 3.97 19.59
N THR A 84 -20.77 4.67 20.55
CA THR A 84 -22.20 5.01 20.56
C THR A 84 -22.51 6.44 20.13
N ASP A 85 -21.48 7.26 19.92
CA ASP A 85 -21.66 8.64 19.49
C ASP A 85 -21.84 8.76 17.97
N LEU A 86 -22.26 9.94 17.52
CA LEU A 86 -22.29 10.26 16.11
C LEU A 86 -20.91 10.73 15.63
N PRO A 87 -20.44 10.27 14.45
CA PRO A 87 -19.23 10.77 13.82
C PRO A 87 -19.36 12.25 13.46
N ARG A 88 -18.31 13.04 13.70
CA ARG A 88 -18.26 14.47 13.42
C ARG A 88 -17.10 14.77 12.48
N LEU A 89 -17.35 15.52 11.41
CA LEU A 89 -16.28 16.01 10.54
C LEU A 89 -15.37 16.94 11.37
N TRP A 90 -14.09 16.61 11.41
CA TRP A 90 -13.08 17.41 12.08
C TRP A 90 -12.33 18.28 11.07
N GLN A 91 -11.83 17.69 9.99
CA GLN A 91 -11.14 18.40 8.92
C GLN A 91 -11.59 17.92 7.55
N PRO A 92 -12.11 18.80 6.67
CA PRO A 92 -12.36 18.44 5.28
C PRO A 92 -11.03 18.25 4.56
N VAL A 93 -10.91 17.17 3.79
CA VAL A 93 -9.72 16.91 2.94
C VAL A 93 -10.22 16.49 1.58
N GLU A 94 -9.75 17.19 0.54
CA GLU A 94 -10.14 16.95 -0.86
C GLU A 94 -11.66 16.79 -1.11
N PRO A 95 -12.57 17.54 -0.43
CA PRO A 95 -14.02 17.24 -0.50
C PRO A 95 -14.61 17.35 -1.91
N ASP A 96 -13.96 18.14 -2.78
CA ASP A 96 -14.37 18.42 -4.14
C ASP A 96 -13.65 17.55 -5.19
N LEU A 97 -12.77 16.63 -4.78
CA LEU A 97 -12.06 15.72 -5.67
C LEU A 97 -12.70 14.34 -5.73
N ALA A 98 -12.44 13.61 -6.82
CA ALA A 98 -12.86 12.22 -7.00
C ALA A 98 -11.87 11.24 -6.35
N THR A 99 -11.39 11.60 -5.16
CA THR A 99 -10.49 10.80 -4.31
C THR A 99 -11.22 10.36 -3.05
N GLN A 100 -10.62 9.41 -2.33
CA GLN A 100 -11.00 9.07 -0.97
C GLN A 100 -9.76 8.64 -0.19
N PHE A 101 -9.77 8.76 1.13
CA PHE A 101 -8.74 8.13 1.93
C PHE A 101 -8.72 6.61 1.74
N ASN A 102 -7.51 6.07 1.68
CA ASN A 102 -7.19 4.65 1.73
C ASN A 102 -6.52 4.41 3.09
N ASP A 103 -5.31 3.89 3.13
CA ASP A 103 -4.62 3.58 4.38
C ASP A 103 -4.15 4.83 5.14
N GLY A 104 -4.00 4.70 6.45
CA GLY A 104 -3.60 5.78 7.35
C GLY A 104 -3.26 5.30 8.75
N LYS A 105 -2.31 5.99 9.39
CA LYS A 105 -1.83 5.65 10.73
C LYS A 105 -1.24 6.88 11.43
N CYS A 106 -1.21 6.84 12.76
CA CYS A 106 -0.48 7.85 13.51
C CYS A 106 1.03 7.62 13.40
N ASP A 107 1.79 8.69 13.23
CA ASP A 107 3.24 8.65 13.36
C ASP A 107 3.69 8.59 14.83
N HIS A 108 5.01 8.55 15.06
CA HIS A 108 5.58 8.45 16.41
C HIS A 108 5.31 9.68 17.30
N ARG A 109 4.82 10.79 16.73
CA ARG A 109 4.43 12.03 17.44
C ARG A 109 2.91 12.11 17.64
N GLY A 110 2.17 11.07 17.25
CA GLY A 110 0.71 11.02 17.35
C GLY A 110 -0.02 11.83 16.27
N ARG A 111 0.67 12.27 15.20
CA ARG A 111 0.04 12.99 14.08
C ARG A 111 -0.55 11.97 13.12
N PHE A 112 -1.75 12.21 12.62
CA PHE A 112 -2.44 11.26 11.74
C PHE A 112 -1.96 11.43 10.28
N VAL A 113 -1.33 10.42 9.72
CA VAL A 113 -0.84 10.41 8.33
C VAL A 113 -1.70 9.46 7.52
N ALA A 114 -2.37 9.96 6.48
CA ALA A 114 -3.29 9.17 5.66
C ALA A 114 -3.16 9.52 4.18
N GLY A 115 -3.21 8.50 3.33
CA GLY A 115 -3.09 8.65 1.88
C GLY A 115 -4.46 8.60 1.21
N THR A 116 -4.71 9.51 0.27
CA THR A 116 -5.87 9.41 -0.62
C THR A 116 -5.54 8.58 -1.86
N ALA A 117 -6.56 7.97 -2.44
CA ALA A 117 -6.50 7.26 -3.70
C ALA A 117 -7.65 7.72 -4.59
N ALA A 118 -7.39 7.82 -5.89
CA ALA A 118 -8.40 8.19 -6.87
C ALA A 118 -9.09 6.93 -7.40
N HIS A 119 -10.41 6.99 -7.53
CA HIS A 119 -11.18 5.98 -8.28
C HIS A 119 -11.18 6.24 -9.78
N ASP A 120 -10.92 7.49 -10.13
CA ASP A 120 -10.86 7.96 -11.50
C ASP A 120 -9.39 8.22 -11.87
N PRO A 121 -8.86 7.59 -12.93
CA PRO A 121 -7.45 7.70 -13.32
C PRO A 121 -7.04 9.12 -13.77
N ARG A 122 -7.98 10.08 -13.86
CA ARG A 122 -7.70 11.50 -14.13
C ARG A 122 -7.25 12.27 -12.88
N PHE A 123 -7.50 11.73 -11.69
CA PHE A 123 -7.08 12.32 -10.43
C PHE A 123 -5.94 11.49 -9.84
N THR A 124 -5.16 12.13 -8.97
CA THR A 124 -4.06 11.48 -8.28
C THR A 124 -4.27 11.62 -6.79
N GLY A 125 -4.01 10.54 -6.06
CA GLY A 125 -3.97 10.56 -4.61
C GLY A 125 -2.80 11.39 -4.07
N ALA A 126 -2.92 11.79 -2.82
CA ALA A 126 -1.89 12.52 -2.10
C ALA A 126 -1.73 11.96 -0.67
N LEU A 127 -0.56 12.17 -0.07
CA LEU A 127 -0.35 11.86 1.33
C LEU A 127 -0.55 13.11 2.18
N TYR A 128 -1.37 13.00 3.22
CA TYR A 128 -1.67 14.09 4.15
C TYR A 128 -1.17 13.77 5.55
N ARG A 129 -0.74 14.80 6.26
CA ARG A 129 -0.53 14.80 7.71
C ARG A 129 -1.55 15.72 8.37
N VAL A 130 -2.21 15.23 9.40
CA VAL A 130 -3.09 16.01 10.27
C VAL A 130 -2.46 16.09 11.66
N ASP A 131 -2.09 17.32 12.04
CA ASP A 131 -1.50 17.64 13.33
C ASP A 131 -2.57 17.69 14.43
N HIS A 132 -2.12 17.73 15.70
CA HIS A 132 -3.00 17.69 16.89
C HIS A 132 -4.05 18.80 16.96
N ASP A 133 -3.77 19.96 16.35
CA ASP A 133 -4.68 21.09 16.26
C ASP A 133 -5.62 21.04 15.04
N GLY A 134 -5.50 19.99 14.23
CA GLY A 134 -6.24 19.80 12.98
C GLY A 134 -5.58 20.45 11.77
N THR A 135 -4.41 21.09 11.92
CA THR A 135 -3.64 21.58 10.78
C THR A 135 -3.37 20.42 9.82
N THR A 136 -3.82 20.58 8.58
CA THR A 136 -3.72 19.54 7.55
C THR A 136 -2.72 20.00 6.50
N GLU A 137 -1.66 19.23 6.32
CA GLU A 137 -0.61 19.46 5.34
C GLU A 137 -0.59 18.34 4.29
N GLN A 138 -0.55 18.69 3.01
CA GLN A 138 -0.25 17.74 1.94
C GLN A 138 1.27 17.57 1.86
N LEU A 139 1.76 16.36 2.09
CA LEU A 139 3.19 16.06 2.09
C LEU A 139 3.73 15.92 0.66
N PHE A 140 3.07 15.09 -0.15
CA PHE A 140 3.39 14.90 -1.57
C PHE A 140 2.20 14.26 -2.29
N ASN A 141 2.25 14.25 -3.63
CA ASN A 141 1.28 13.57 -4.50
C ASN A 141 2.00 12.99 -5.72
N GLY A 142 1.26 12.38 -6.63
CA GLY A 142 1.79 12.06 -7.96
C GLY A 142 2.55 10.74 -8.07
N VAL A 143 2.49 9.86 -7.07
CA VAL A 143 3.35 8.65 -7.00
C VAL A 143 2.53 7.38 -7.29
N GLY A 144 3.15 6.40 -7.96
CA GLY A 144 2.60 5.07 -8.20
C GLY A 144 1.43 4.98 -9.19
N MET A 145 1.04 6.10 -9.81
CA MET A 145 -0.14 6.25 -10.69
C MET A 145 0.21 6.95 -12.00
N PRO A 146 -0.66 6.94 -13.02
CA PRO A 146 -0.43 7.68 -14.25
C PRO A 146 -0.12 9.16 -14.01
N GLY A 147 1.05 9.61 -14.47
CA GLY A 147 1.54 10.97 -14.28
C GLY A 147 2.77 11.10 -13.38
N GLU A 148 3.17 10.02 -12.69
CA GLU A 148 4.40 10.01 -11.88
C GLU A 148 5.65 10.36 -12.70
N THR A 149 6.45 11.29 -12.17
CA THR A 149 7.71 11.77 -12.74
C THR A 149 8.86 11.51 -11.76
N ALA A 150 10.10 11.77 -12.21
CA ALA A 150 11.26 11.69 -11.32
C ALA A 150 11.17 12.71 -10.17
N GLU A 151 10.60 13.88 -10.42
CA GLU A 151 10.40 14.95 -9.43
C GLU A 151 9.38 14.53 -8.36
N THR A 152 8.19 14.04 -8.76
CA THR A 152 7.18 13.58 -7.80
C THR A 152 7.68 12.38 -6.97
N MET A 153 8.51 11.53 -7.58
CA MET A 153 9.15 10.42 -6.89
C MET A 153 10.22 10.91 -5.90
N HIS A 154 10.99 11.94 -6.24
CA HIS A 154 11.96 12.55 -5.32
C HIS A 154 11.26 13.24 -4.14
N ASP A 155 10.22 14.03 -4.41
CA ASP A 155 9.41 14.69 -3.38
C ASP A 155 8.78 13.68 -2.41
N CYS A 156 8.37 12.51 -2.91
CA CYS A 156 7.90 11.39 -2.11
C CYS A 156 8.98 10.83 -1.18
N VAL A 157 10.20 10.64 -1.70
CA VAL A 157 11.33 10.19 -0.89
C VAL A 157 11.60 11.19 0.24
N ASP A 158 11.75 12.47 -0.08
CA ASP A 158 12.01 13.52 0.91
C ASP A 158 10.87 13.61 1.95
N GLY A 159 9.62 13.64 1.47
CA GLY A 159 8.44 13.74 2.33
C GLY A 159 8.28 12.55 3.27
N LEU A 160 8.50 11.32 2.80
CA LEU A 160 8.43 10.12 3.65
C LEU A 160 9.60 10.03 4.63
N LEU A 161 10.82 10.38 4.20
CA LEU A 161 11.97 10.36 5.10
C LEU A 161 11.82 11.38 6.23
N ALA A 162 11.24 12.55 5.95
CA ALA A 162 10.99 13.60 6.93
C ALA A 162 9.94 13.24 8.01
N LEU A 163 9.14 12.20 7.80
CA LEU A 163 8.20 11.70 8.82
C LEU A 163 8.89 11.05 10.02
N ASP A 164 10.17 10.70 9.90
CA ASP A 164 10.94 9.97 10.92
C ASP A 164 10.22 8.69 11.38
N ALA A 165 9.55 8.02 10.43
CA ALA A 165 8.88 6.75 10.68
C ALA A 165 9.90 5.66 11.01
N THR A 166 9.50 4.72 11.87
CA THR A 166 10.34 3.56 12.26
C THR A 166 10.85 2.79 11.05
N VAL A 167 9.98 2.58 10.05
CA VAL A 167 10.34 2.02 8.76
C VAL A 167 9.62 2.77 7.65
N VAL A 168 10.34 3.08 6.56
CA VAL A 168 9.76 3.58 5.31
C VAL A 168 9.95 2.53 4.23
N GLY A 169 8.88 2.09 3.59
CA GLY A 169 8.91 1.12 2.51
C GLY A 169 8.57 1.75 1.17
N PHE A 170 9.40 1.52 0.15
CA PHE A 170 9.14 1.97 -1.21
C PHE A 170 8.84 0.77 -2.12
N THR A 171 7.88 0.95 -3.02
CA THR A 171 7.56 -0.02 -4.08
C THR A 171 7.50 0.71 -5.41
N LEU A 172 7.84 0.01 -6.49
CA LEU A 172 7.87 0.58 -7.84
C LEU A 172 6.95 -0.17 -8.78
N GLY A 173 6.03 0.57 -9.39
CA GLY A 173 5.04 0.06 -10.33
C GLY A 173 3.92 -0.73 -9.67
N ILE A 174 2.88 -0.97 -10.47
CA ILE A 174 1.67 -1.63 -9.99
C ILE A 174 1.30 -2.78 -10.93
N ARG A 175 1.01 -3.93 -10.36
CA ARG A 175 0.52 -5.08 -11.13
C ARG A 175 -0.93 -4.81 -11.55
N ALA A 176 -1.23 -4.94 -12.84
CA ALA A 176 -2.59 -4.80 -13.34
C ALA A 176 -3.37 -6.11 -13.15
N PHE A 177 -4.61 -5.99 -12.68
CA PHE A 177 -5.52 -7.11 -12.48
C PHE A 177 -6.83 -6.87 -13.23
N PRO A 178 -7.49 -7.91 -13.75
CA PRO A 178 -8.68 -7.76 -14.60
C PRO A 178 -9.80 -6.96 -13.96
N TYR A 179 -10.02 -7.13 -12.65
CA TYR A 179 -11.14 -6.51 -11.96
C TYR A 179 -10.79 -5.24 -11.19
N SER A 180 -9.52 -4.81 -11.19
CA SER A 180 -9.14 -3.53 -10.58
C SER A 180 -9.55 -2.37 -11.49
N PRO A 181 -9.83 -1.16 -10.94
CA PRO A 181 -10.10 0.02 -11.74
C PRO A 181 -9.02 0.28 -12.80
N LEU A 182 -7.75 0.15 -12.41
CA LEU A 182 -6.61 0.27 -13.32
C LEU A 182 -6.68 -0.76 -14.45
N GLY A 183 -6.87 -2.05 -14.17
CA GLY A 183 -6.89 -3.06 -15.22
C GLY A 183 -8.06 -2.88 -16.20
N ARG A 184 -9.22 -2.44 -15.71
CA ARG A 184 -10.37 -2.08 -16.55
C ARG A 184 -10.09 -0.87 -17.42
N ASP A 185 -9.47 0.19 -16.88
CA ASP A 185 -9.05 1.37 -17.66
C ASP A 185 -8.05 0.99 -18.75
N LEU A 186 -7.01 0.22 -18.41
CA LEU A 186 -6.00 -0.21 -19.37
C LEU A 186 -6.62 -1.06 -20.50
N ALA A 187 -7.53 -1.97 -20.19
CA ALA A 187 -8.27 -2.75 -21.19
C ALA A 187 -9.20 -1.86 -22.05
N ALA A 188 -9.89 -0.90 -21.44
CA ALA A 188 -10.74 0.05 -22.16
C ALA A 188 -9.94 0.94 -23.12
N ARG A 189 -8.79 1.44 -22.66
CA ARG A 189 -7.88 2.25 -23.47
C ARG A 189 -7.24 1.41 -24.57
N SER A 190 -6.82 0.19 -24.30
CA SER A 190 -6.21 -0.67 -25.33
C SER A 190 -7.21 -1.13 -26.38
N GLY A 191 -8.43 -1.50 -25.97
CA GLY A 191 -9.52 -1.93 -26.85
C GLY A 191 -9.19 -3.17 -27.70
N GLY A 192 -8.16 -3.93 -27.31
CA GLY A 192 -7.60 -5.06 -28.06
C GLY A 192 -6.77 -4.67 -29.29
N THR A 193 -6.62 -3.39 -29.61
CA THR A 193 -6.07 -2.94 -30.91
C THR A 193 -4.88 -1.99 -30.80
N ARG A 194 -4.65 -1.35 -29.64
CA ARG A 194 -3.51 -0.44 -29.45
C ARG A 194 -2.80 -0.68 -28.13
N ALA A 195 -1.49 -0.46 -28.14
CA ALA A 195 -0.70 -0.42 -26.92
C ALA A 195 -1.08 0.80 -26.08
N VAL A 196 -0.99 0.66 -24.76
CA VAL A 196 -1.26 1.76 -23.82
C VAL A 196 0.07 2.18 -23.18
N PRO A 197 0.47 3.47 -23.25
CA PRO A 197 1.70 3.95 -22.63
C PRO A 197 1.77 3.58 -21.14
N GLY A 198 2.93 3.08 -20.72
CA GLY A 198 3.19 2.61 -19.36
C GLY A 198 2.78 1.16 -19.09
N VAL A 199 2.06 0.50 -20.00
CA VAL A 199 1.80 -0.95 -19.89
C VAL A 199 3.06 -1.71 -20.29
N GLN A 200 3.58 -2.52 -19.38
CA GLN A 200 4.82 -3.26 -19.58
C GLN A 200 4.79 -4.66 -18.97
N SER A 201 5.73 -5.49 -19.41
CA SER A 201 6.06 -6.79 -18.81
C SER A 201 7.47 -7.16 -19.20
N ASN A 202 8.26 -7.69 -18.25
CA ASN A 202 9.65 -8.08 -18.50
C ASN A 202 9.78 -9.20 -19.56
N THR A 203 8.72 -9.99 -19.77
CA THR A 203 8.70 -11.08 -20.75
C THR A 203 7.93 -10.72 -22.03
N ALA A 204 7.46 -9.47 -22.18
CA ALA A 204 6.80 -9.05 -23.41
C ALA A 204 7.80 -8.94 -24.56
N THR A 205 7.51 -9.65 -25.65
CA THR A 205 8.26 -9.61 -26.92
C THR A 205 7.56 -8.77 -27.99
N ALA A 206 6.34 -8.32 -27.71
CA ALA A 206 5.50 -7.53 -28.58
C ALA A 206 4.62 -6.57 -27.74
N PRO A 207 4.00 -5.55 -28.36
CA PRO A 207 3.08 -4.66 -27.65
C PRO A 207 1.94 -5.41 -26.96
N ILE A 208 1.63 -5.01 -25.72
CA ILE A 208 0.59 -5.63 -24.92
C ILE A 208 -0.77 -5.03 -25.33
N LEU A 209 -1.64 -5.88 -25.89
CA LEU A 209 -2.99 -5.51 -26.29
C LEU A 209 -4.00 -6.16 -25.33
N LEU A 210 -4.75 -5.33 -24.60
CA LEU A 210 -5.74 -5.77 -23.63
C LEU A 210 -7.14 -5.53 -24.19
N SER A 211 -7.96 -6.58 -24.19
CA SER A 211 -9.36 -6.53 -24.60
C SER A 211 -10.27 -6.29 -23.40
N ARG A 212 -11.35 -5.54 -23.61
CA ARG A 212 -12.42 -5.39 -22.62
C ARG A 212 -13.15 -6.71 -22.43
N LEU A 213 -13.81 -6.88 -21.28
CA LEU A 213 -14.56 -8.10 -20.98
C LEU A 213 -15.65 -8.39 -22.03
N ASP A 214 -16.28 -7.37 -22.58
CA ASP A 214 -17.32 -7.48 -23.62
C ASP A 214 -16.77 -7.86 -25.02
N GLN A 215 -15.45 -7.82 -25.20
CA GLN A 215 -14.75 -8.23 -26.42
C GLN A 215 -14.16 -9.64 -26.33
N CYS A 216 -14.13 -10.24 -25.13
CA CYS A 216 -13.60 -11.59 -24.91
C CYS A 216 -14.70 -12.63 -25.08
N HIS A 217 -14.33 -13.82 -25.59
CA HIS A 217 -15.22 -14.98 -25.69
C HIS A 217 -15.62 -15.55 -24.32
N SER A 218 -14.81 -15.31 -23.29
CA SER A 218 -15.07 -15.80 -21.93
C SER A 218 -14.42 -14.93 -20.86
N ARG A 219 -14.87 -15.08 -19.61
CA ARG A 219 -14.22 -14.48 -18.44
C ARG A 219 -12.78 -14.97 -18.26
N VAL A 220 -12.53 -16.25 -18.54
CA VAL A 220 -11.18 -16.84 -18.46
C VAL A 220 -10.23 -16.16 -19.44
N GLU A 221 -10.70 -15.86 -20.65
CA GLU A 221 -9.92 -15.09 -21.62
C GLU A 221 -9.63 -13.67 -21.15
N TYR A 222 -10.64 -13.00 -20.57
CA TYR A 222 -10.48 -11.67 -20.00
C TYR A 222 -9.51 -11.63 -18.81
N GLU A 223 -9.52 -12.65 -17.96
CA GLU A 223 -8.64 -12.73 -16.79
C GLU A 223 -7.21 -13.10 -17.18
N ARG A 224 -7.03 -14.10 -18.04
CA ARG A 224 -5.70 -14.64 -18.37
C ARG A 224 -4.80 -13.62 -19.07
N GLN A 225 -5.34 -12.69 -19.85
CA GLN A 225 -4.54 -11.69 -20.59
C GLN A 225 -3.71 -10.77 -19.68
N PHE A 226 -4.01 -10.71 -18.38
CA PHE A 226 -3.24 -9.95 -17.40
C PHE A 226 -2.03 -10.72 -16.82
N MET A 227 -1.95 -12.04 -17.09
CA MET A 227 -0.91 -12.92 -16.56
C MET A 227 -0.18 -13.73 -17.65
N PHE A 228 -0.82 -13.97 -18.78
CA PHE A 228 -0.32 -14.82 -19.86
C PHE A 228 -0.38 -14.09 -21.20
N ASP A 229 0.53 -14.43 -22.11
CA ASP A 229 0.47 -14.05 -23.51
C ASP A 229 -0.48 -14.97 -24.32
N PRO A 230 -0.78 -14.64 -25.59
CA PRO A 230 -1.66 -15.47 -26.42
C PRO A 230 -1.16 -16.91 -26.66
N MET A 231 0.13 -17.17 -26.50
CA MET A 231 0.76 -18.49 -26.62
C MET A 231 0.81 -19.25 -25.29
N GLY A 232 0.30 -18.66 -24.20
CA GLY A 232 0.30 -19.25 -22.87
C GLY A 232 1.60 -19.04 -22.09
N GLY A 233 2.54 -18.24 -22.63
CA GLY A 233 3.74 -17.83 -21.93
C GLY A 233 3.42 -16.91 -20.76
N PHE A 234 4.20 -17.01 -19.68
CA PHE A 234 4.03 -16.15 -18.50
C PHE A 234 4.39 -14.70 -18.85
N ARG A 235 3.42 -13.79 -18.73
CA ARG A 235 3.53 -12.37 -19.05
C ARG A 235 2.64 -11.56 -18.10
N PRO A 236 3.05 -11.41 -16.82
CA PRO A 236 2.36 -10.56 -15.87
C PRO A 236 2.38 -9.11 -16.35
N VAL A 237 1.21 -8.48 -16.35
CA VAL A 237 1.04 -7.10 -16.82
C VAL A 237 1.22 -6.13 -15.67
N TYR A 238 2.06 -5.13 -15.90
CA TYR A 238 2.29 -4.03 -14.97
C TYR A 238 1.98 -2.70 -15.64
N TYR A 239 1.65 -1.72 -14.80
CA TYR A 239 1.70 -0.32 -15.17
C TYR A 239 2.89 0.34 -14.48
N PHE A 240 3.62 1.15 -15.25
CA PHE A 240 4.69 2.01 -14.77
C PHE A 240 4.66 3.32 -15.53
N SER A 241 4.79 4.44 -14.84
CA SER A 241 4.52 5.74 -15.46
C SER A 241 5.45 6.00 -16.64
N PRO A 242 4.91 6.36 -17.83
CA PRO A 242 5.70 6.68 -19.01
C PRO A 242 6.49 8.00 -18.89
N ALA A 243 6.22 8.80 -17.84
CA ALA A 243 6.93 10.06 -17.58
C ALA A 243 8.18 9.88 -16.70
N LEU A 244 8.42 8.68 -16.16
CA LEU A 244 9.70 8.35 -15.52
C LEU A 244 10.84 8.26 -16.57
N PRO A 245 12.12 8.34 -16.15
CA PRO A 245 13.23 8.22 -17.09
C PRO A 245 13.29 6.85 -17.75
N GLU A 246 13.43 6.82 -19.08
CA GLU A 246 13.82 5.60 -19.79
C GLU A 246 15.32 5.38 -19.61
N GLY A 247 15.72 4.13 -19.31
CA GLY A 247 17.11 3.75 -19.30
C GLY A 247 17.73 3.73 -20.70
N GLY A 248 19.05 3.64 -20.79
CA GLY A 248 19.79 3.78 -22.06
C GLY A 248 19.68 2.62 -23.06
N THR A 249 19.04 1.49 -22.71
CA THR A 249 19.08 0.26 -23.53
C THR A 249 17.75 -0.15 -24.19
N ALA A 250 16.67 0.62 -23.98
CA ALA A 250 15.32 0.40 -24.53
C ALA A 250 14.70 -1.00 -24.31
N ARG A 251 15.12 -1.74 -23.28
CA ARG A 251 14.54 -3.04 -22.90
C ARG A 251 13.30 -2.85 -22.01
N PRO A 252 12.36 -3.82 -21.98
CA PRO A 252 11.10 -3.70 -21.21
C PRO A 252 11.23 -3.42 -19.70
N GLY A 253 12.40 -3.69 -19.10
CA GLY A 253 12.66 -3.45 -17.68
C GLY A 253 13.54 -2.23 -17.38
N ASP A 254 14.04 -1.52 -18.39
CA ASP A 254 15.05 -0.47 -18.19
C ASP A 254 14.52 0.70 -17.40
N ARG A 255 13.31 1.16 -17.71
CA ARG A 255 12.63 2.21 -16.96
C ARG A 255 12.54 1.87 -15.46
N TRP A 256 12.17 0.62 -15.15
CA TRP A 256 12.09 0.15 -13.76
C TRP A 256 13.47 0.12 -13.09
N LEU A 257 14.50 -0.35 -13.79
CA LEU A 257 15.88 -0.38 -13.28
C LEU A 257 16.42 1.05 -13.04
N THR A 258 16.21 1.97 -13.97
CA THR A 258 16.63 3.37 -13.81
C THR A 258 15.90 4.05 -12.66
N SER A 259 14.58 3.87 -12.53
CA SER A 259 13.85 4.38 -11.35
C SER A 259 14.34 3.74 -10.05
N LEU A 260 14.71 2.46 -10.08
CA LEU A 260 15.27 1.79 -8.93
C LEU A 260 16.63 2.37 -8.52
N GLU A 261 17.52 2.62 -9.47
CA GLU A 261 18.82 3.27 -9.22
C GLU A 261 18.65 4.65 -8.60
N LEU A 262 17.75 5.47 -9.15
CA LEU A 262 17.42 6.79 -8.60
C LEU A 262 16.91 6.70 -7.16
N LEU A 263 16.00 5.76 -6.88
CA LEU A 263 15.48 5.55 -5.53
C LEU A 263 16.60 5.21 -4.53
N TRP A 264 17.55 4.36 -4.93
CA TRP A 264 18.71 3.99 -4.11
C TRP A 264 19.71 5.14 -3.93
N GLU A 265 19.82 6.02 -4.92
CA GLU A 265 20.65 7.24 -4.86
C GLU A 265 20.05 8.27 -3.93
N TRP A 266 18.74 8.52 -4.02
CA TRP A 266 18.05 9.55 -3.26
C TRP A 266 17.88 9.20 -1.79
N VAL A 267 17.84 7.91 -1.42
CA VAL A 267 17.82 7.51 -0.01
C VAL A 267 19.23 7.64 0.60
N PRO A 268 19.44 8.58 1.56
CA PRO A 268 20.75 8.79 2.15
C PRO A 268 21.28 7.55 2.88
N PRO A 269 22.60 7.29 2.86
CA PRO A 269 23.16 6.12 3.54
C PRO A 269 22.81 5.98 5.02
N HIS A 270 22.62 7.09 5.73
CA HIS A 270 22.25 7.09 7.14
C HIS A 270 20.79 6.68 7.40
N ASP A 271 19.91 6.80 6.40
CA ASP A 271 18.51 6.36 6.49
C ASP A 271 18.31 4.91 6.06
N ARG A 272 19.25 4.31 5.31
CA ARG A 272 19.13 2.91 4.82
C ARG A 272 18.79 1.86 5.89
N PRO A 273 19.21 1.96 7.17
CA PRO A 273 18.75 1.04 8.20
C PRO A 273 17.23 1.07 8.41
N ARG A 274 16.56 2.21 8.26
CA ARG A 274 15.10 2.32 8.43
C ARG A 274 14.31 2.28 7.12
N VAL A 275 14.95 2.07 5.97
CA VAL A 275 14.27 2.04 4.67
C VAL A 275 14.26 0.62 4.10
N MET A 276 13.09 0.19 3.59
CA MET A 276 12.93 -1.00 2.76
C MET A 276 12.84 -0.55 1.30
N LEU A 277 13.85 -0.89 0.52
CA LEU A 277 13.93 -0.60 -0.90
C LEU A 277 13.66 -1.86 -1.74
N PRO A 278 13.03 -1.73 -2.92
CA PRO A 278 13.07 -2.81 -3.89
C PRO A 278 14.53 -3.12 -4.25
N THR A 279 14.82 -4.36 -4.65
CA THR A 279 16.16 -4.76 -5.11
C THR A 279 16.08 -5.48 -6.46
N ALA A 280 17.22 -5.58 -7.12
CA ALA A 280 17.42 -6.38 -8.32
C ALA A 280 18.85 -6.97 -8.28
N PRO A 281 19.06 -8.15 -8.90
CA PRO A 281 20.34 -8.87 -8.87
C PRO A 281 21.57 -7.95 -8.99
N GLY A 282 22.32 -7.84 -7.89
CA GLY A 282 23.58 -7.10 -7.82
C GLY A 282 23.47 -5.67 -7.29
N LEU A 283 22.29 -5.18 -6.91
CA LEU A 283 22.11 -3.84 -6.33
C LEU A 283 22.40 -3.78 -4.82
N SER A 284 22.20 -4.89 -4.10
CA SER A 284 22.46 -4.95 -2.66
C SER A 284 23.01 -6.32 -2.28
N PRO A 285 23.93 -6.42 -1.30
CA PRO A 285 24.33 -7.69 -0.71
C PRO A 285 23.17 -8.41 0.00
N GLU A 286 22.06 -7.70 0.27
CA GLU A 286 20.83 -8.25 0.85
C GLU A 286 19.83 -8.77 -0.21
N ASP A 287 20.23 -8.87 -1.48
CA ASP A 287 19.40 -9.48 -2.53
C ASP A 287 19.04 -10.92 -2.16
N ASN A 288 17.80 -11.13 -1.72
CA ASN A 288 17.29 -12.46 -1.47
C ASN A 288 15.83 -12.59 -1.90
N ASN A 289 15.55 -13.68 -2.60
CA ASN A 289 14.19 -14.18 -2.70
C ASN A 289 13.74 -14.52 -1.28
N TYR A 290 12.58 -14.00 -0.88
CA TYR A 290 11.97 -14.03 0.46
C TYR A 290 12.04 -15.38 1.23
N ALA A 291 12.27 -16.48 0.53
CA ALA A 291 12.28 -17.85 1.06
C ALA A 291 13.49 -18.19 1.96
N ASP A 292 14.66 -17.59 1.72
CA ASP A 292 15.89 -17.86 2.50
C ASP A 292 16.48 -16.58 3.08
N ASN A 293 15.63 -15.67 3.57
CA ASN A 293 16.09 -14.42 4.15
C ASN A 293 16.78 -14.70 5.51
N PRO A 294 18.12 -14.52 5.63
CA PRO A 294 18.86 -14.86 6.84
C PRO A 294 18.37 -14.11 8.08
N PHE A 295 17.80 -12.92 7.89
CA PHE A 295 17.24 -12.13 8.98
C PHE A 295 15.95 -12.74 9.55
N LEU A 296 15.06 -13.28 8.70
CA LEU A 296 13.85 -13.99 9.18
C LEU A 296 14.21 -15.22 10.02
N LEU A 297 15.19 -16.00 9.55
CA LEU A 297 15.69 -17.16 10.28
C LEU A 297 16.29 -16.74 11.63
N ARG A 298 17.08 -15.65 11.64
CA ARG A 298 17.72 -15.14 12.86
C ARG A 298 16.73 -14.61 13.89
N LEU A 299 15.70 -13.88 13.46
CA LEU A 299 14.62 -13.43 14.35
C LEU A 299 13.94 -14.62 15.03
N THR A 300 13.68 -15.68 14.27
CA THR A 300 13.07 -16.91 14.80
C THR A 300 13.99 -17.63 15.79
N GLU A 301 15.27 -17.78 15.44
CA GLU A 301 16.28 -18.43 16.30
C GLU A 301 16.44 -17.71 17.64
N LEU A 302 16.45 -16.38 17.63
CA LEU A 302 16.60 -15.55 18.83
C LEU A 302 15.28 -15.30 19.57
N GLY A 303 14.15 -15.82 19.08
CA GLY A 303 12.86 -15.70 19.75
C GLY A 303 12.23 -14.31 19.71
N TYR A 304 12.57 -13.48 18.72
CA TYR A 304 11.91 -12.18 18.52
C TYR A 304 10.41 -12.37 18.18
N THR A 305 9.58 -11.44 18.65
CA THR A 305 8.13 -11.43 18.41
C THR A 305 7.69 -10.10 17.78
N GLY A 306 6.46 -10.04 17.28
CA GLY A 306 5.94 -8.86 16.59
C GLY A 306 6.12 -8.92 15.07
N ALA A 307 5.87 -7.80 14.41
CA ALA A 307 5.95 -7.72 12.95
C ALA A 307 7.42 -7.70 12.49
N TYR A 308 7.72 -8.32 11.35
CA TYR A 308 9.07 -8.36 10.79
C TYR A 308 9.73 -6.96 10.70
N TRP A 309 8.98 -5.99 10.20
CA TRP A 309 9.46 -4.63 9.99
C TRP A 309 9.79 -3.90 11.30
N SER A 310 9.23 -4.27 12.46
CA SER A 310 9.55 -3.59 13.73
C SER A 310 11.01 -3.80 14.15
N HIS A 311 11.65 -4.85 13.61
CA HIS A 311 13.06 -5.19 13.89
C HIS A 311 14.00 -4.75 12.76
N TRP A 312 13.45 -4.21 11.66
CA TRP A 312 14.22 -3.86 10.46
C TRP A 312 15.36 -2.87 10.73
N PRO A 313 15.18 -1.79 11.54
CA PRO A 313 16.26 -0.86 11.84
C PRO A 313 17.45 -1.49 12.57
N LEU A 314 17.22 -2.57 13.32
CA LEU A 314 18.22 -3.26 14.13
C LEU A 314 18.78 -4.52 13.45
N ARG A 315 18.45 -4.76 12.17
CA ARG A 315 18.77 -6.02 11.49
C ARG A 315 20.26 -6.37 11.53
N ALA A 316 21.15 -5.38 11.39
CA ALA A 316 22.59 -5.61 11.41
C ALA A 316 23.07 -6.09 12.79
N GLU A 317 22.54 -5.51 13.87
CA GLU A 317 22.85 -5.90 15.25
C GLU A 317 22.32 -7.31 15.55
N ILE A 318 21.06 -7.57 15.20
CA ILE A 318 20.41 -8.88 15.38
C ILE A 318 21.16 -9.98 14.63
N MET A 319 21.60 -9.70 13.39
CA MET A 319 22.43 -10.60 12.59
C MET A 319 23.84 -10.79 13.18
N GLY A 320 24.38 -9.76 13.84
CA GLY A 320 25.66 -9.82 14.58
C GLY A 320 25.59 -10.61 15.90
N GLY A 321 24.40 -11.02 16.34
CA GLY A 321 24.20 -11.95 17.45
C GLY A 321 23.98 -11.31 18.82
N THR A 322 23.59 -10.04 18.88
CA THR A 322 23.05 -9.46 20.12
C THR A 322 21.66 -10.02 20.39
N VAL A 323 21.55 -10.78 21.50
CA VAL A 323 20.27 -11.27 22.04
C VAL A 323 19.64 -10.13 22.85
N PRO A 324 18.33 -9.88 22.76
CA PRO A 324 17.69 -8.87 23.60
C PRO A 324 17.73 -9.31 25.07
N ALA A 325 17.88 -8.34 25.98
CA ALA A 325 17.75 -8.52 27.43
C ALA A 325 16.29 -8.76 27.83
#